data_AF-K0YM94-F1
#
_entry.id   AF-K0YM94-F1
#
_cell.length_a   1.000
_cell.length_b   1.000
_cell.length_c   1.000
_cell.angle_alpha   90.00
_cell.angle_beta   90.00
_cell.angle_gamma   90.00
#
_symmetry.space_group_name_H-M   'P 1'
#
loop_
_entity.id
_entity.type
_entity.pdbx_description
1 polymer ?
#
loop_
_entity_poly.entity_id
_entity_poly.type
_entity_poly.pdbx_seq_one_letter_code
_entity_poly.pdbx_strand_id
1 'polypeptide(L)'
;MTVVLAIEIACALAACGALLALMAQAVRLNRKSKEQPADRLERLHRRHRSIGFVLLAAGIVHSISATIYASGARTETYVMGWASIVLFALSGICMAPPVRARLPHAAGTHVFLFALGFALFIGHAVMGRL
;
A
#
# COMPACT_ATOMS: atom_id res chain seq x y z
N MET A 1 -16.76 22.78 -0.95
CA MET A 1 -16.28 21.40 -0.76
C MET A 1 -16.61 20.98 0.66
N THR A 2 -17.22 19.80 0.86
CA THR A 2 -17.47 19.26 2.21
C THR A 2 -16.13 18.86 2.86
N VAL A 3 -16.01 18.97 4.18
CA VAL A 3 -14.80 18.61 4.93
C VAL A 3 -14.36 17.17 4.63
N VAL A 4 -15.33 16.25 4.45
CA VAL A 4 -15.10 14.84 4.10
C VAL A 4 -14.38 14.68 2.75
N LEU A 5 -14.74 15.47 1.74
CA LEU A 5 -14.09 15.44 0.43
C LEU A 5 -12.64 15.93 0.50
N ALA A 6 -12.36 16.96 1.30
CA ALA A 6 -10.99 17.43 1.51
C ALA A 6 -10.10 16.36 2.17
N ILE A 7 -10.65 15.65 3.17
CA ILE A 7 -9.97 14.52 3.84
C ILE A 7 -9.71 13.40 2.84
N GLU A 8 -10.71 13.02 2.04
CA GLU A 8 -10.58 11.97 1.04
C GLU A 8 -9.44 12.26 0.05
N ILE A 9 -9.38 13.47 -0.50
CA ILE A 9 -8.34 13.87 -1.47
C ILE A 9 -6.96 13.86 -0.81
N ALA A 10 -6.84 14.41 0.40
CA ALA A 10 -5.57 14.40 1.14
C ALA A 10 -5.08 12.96 1.39
N CYS A 11 -5.99 12.06 1.77
CA CYS A 11 -5.69 10.64 1.98
C CYS A 11 -5.34 9.93 0.67
N ALA A 12 -6.03 10.20 -0.42
CA ALA A 12 -5.70 9.64 -1.74
C ALA A 12 -4.29 10.05 -2.18
N LEU A 13 -3.93 11.33 -2.01
CA LEU A 13 -2.59 11.84 -2.32
C LEU A 13 -1.52 11.22 -1.43
N ALA A 14 -1.78 11.10 -0.13
CA ALA A 14 -0.87 10.45 0.81
C ALA A 14 -0.64 8.98 0.48
N ALA A 15 -1.70 8.24 0.12
CA ALA A 15 -1.61 6.85 -0.31
C ALA A 15 -0.79 6.71 -1.59
N CYS A 16 -1.03 7.55 -2.61
CA CYS A 16 -0.25 7.57 -3.84
C CYS A 16 1.23 7.88 -3.59
N GLY A 17 1.52 8.89 -2.77
CA GLY A 17 2.88 9.25 -2.40
C GLY A 17 3.61 8.13 -1.65
N ALA A 18 2.91 7.45 -0.73
CA ALA A 18 3.45 6.30 -0.01
C ALA A 18 3.75 5.14 -0.97
N LEU A 19 2.84 4.84 -1.90
CA LEU A 19 3.02 3.79 -2.91
C LEU A 19 4.23 4.06 -3.81
N LEU A 20 4.38 5.28 -4.33
CA LEU A 20 5.56 5.70 -5.09
C LEU A 20 6.84 5.58 -4.27
N ALA A 21 6.81 5.98 -3.01
CA ALA A 21 7.97 5.89 -2.13
C ALA A 21 8.37 4.43 -1.84
N LEU A 22 7.39 3.52 -1.68
CA LEU A 22 7.65 2.08 -1.53
C LEU A 22 8.29 1.49 -2.79
N MET A 23 7.76 1.82 -3.98
CA MET A 23 8.33 1.38 -5.25
C MET A 23 9.76 1.91 -5.45
N ALA A 24 9.98 3.20 -5.17
CA ALA A 24 11.32 3.79 -5.25
C ALA A 24 12.30 3.13 -4.26
N GLN A 25 11.84 2.77 -3.06
CA GLN A 25 12.66 2.02 -2.10
C GLN A 25 12.96 0.60 -2.56
N ALA A 26 11.99 -0.11 -3.14
CA ALA A 26 12.21 -1.45 -3.69
C ALA A 26 13.29 -1.42 -4.79
N VAL A 27 13.23 -0.45 -5.70
CA VAL A 27 14.27 -0.26 -6.73
C VAL A 27 15.63 0.05 -6.11
N ARG A 28 15.68 0.91 -5.08
CA ARG A 28 16.94 1.26 -4.39
C ARG A 28 17.54 0.06 -3.65
N LEU A 29 16.72 -0.76 -3.00
CA LEU A 29 17.15 -1.97 -2.30
C LEU A 29 17.72 -2.97 -3.31
N ASN A 30 17.03 -3.23 -4.42
CA ASN A 30 17.52 -4.12 -5.47
C ASN A 30 18.87 -3.67 -6.06
N ARG A 31 19.10 -2.35 -6.20
CA ARG A 31 20.34 -1.80 -6.75
C ARG A 31 21.51 -1.77 -5.76
N LYS A 32 21.25 -1.65 -4.46
CA LYS A 32 22.30 -1.36 -3.45
C LYS A 32 22.47 -2.43 -2.38
N SER A 33 21.76 -3.55 -2.46
CA SER A 33 21.77 -4.58 -1.41
C SER A 33 23.13 -5.27 -1.19
N LYS A 34 24.08 -5.21 -2.14
CA LYS A 34 25.37 -5.93 -2.02
C LYS A 34 26.46 -5.16 -1.27
N GLU A 35 26.30 -3.85 -1.06
CA GLU A 35 27.40 -2.98 -0.59
C GLU A 35 27.02 -2.12 0.63
N GLN A 36 25.81 -2.29 1.18
CA GLN A 36 25.34 -1.42 2.27
C GLN A 36 25.70 -1.95 3.65
N PRO A 37 26.21 -1.09 4.56
CA PRO A 37 26.42 -1.46 5.96
C PRO A 37 25.08 -1.81 6.63
N ALA A 38 25.13 -2.77 7.57
CA ALA A 38 23.94 -3.34 8.23
C ALA A 38 23.01 -2.28 8.83
N ASP A 39 23.56 -1.25 9.48
CA ASP A 39 22.80 -0.15 10.10
C ASP A 39 21.99 0.68 9.08
N ARG A 40 22.48 0.80 7.85
CA ARG A 40 21.78 1.52 6.78
C ARG A 40 20.64 0.68 6.22
N LEU A 41 20.85 -0.62 6.08
CA LEU A 41 19.83 -1.56 5.65
C LEU A 41 18.68 -1.65 6.67
N GLU A 42 19.00 -1.70 7.97
CA GLU A 42 18.00 -1.72 9.04
C GLU A 42 17.16 -0.43 9.06
N ARG A 43 17.80 0.75 8.90
CA ARG A 43 17.10 2.03 8.77
C ARG A 43 16.18 2.06 7.55
N LEU A 44 16.60 1.51 6.42
CA LEU A 44 15.76 1.39 5.23
C LEU A 44 14.55 0.49 5.47
N HIS A 45 14.72 -0.66 6.11
CA HIS A 45 13.60 -1.55 6.47
C HIS A 45 12.61 -0.87 7.42
N ARG A 46 13.08 -0.15 8.45
CA ARG A 46 12.21 0.65 9.33
C ARG A 46 11.41 1.69 8.56
N ARG A 47 12.07 2.41 7.65
CA ARG A 47 11.42 3.43 6.82
C ARG A 47 10.43 2.82 5.82
N HIS A 48 10.74 1.66 5.24
CA HIS A 48 9.83 0.94 4.37
C HIS A 48 8.56 0.56 5.13
N ARG A 49 8.70 0.01 6.33
CA ARG A 49 7.58 -0.35 7.19
C ARG A 49 6.73 0.85 7.59
N SER A 50 7.35 1.98 7.95
CA SER A 50 6.60 3.19 8.31
C SER A 50 5.79 3.74 7.14
N ILE A 51 6.34 3.74 5.92
CA ILE A 51 5.61 4.15 4.72
C ILE A 51 4.47 3.16 4.41
N GLY A 52 4.69 1.85 4.61
CA GLY A 52 3.62 0.85 4.50
C GLY A 52 2.45 1.15 5.43
N PHE A 53 2.71 1.55 6.68
CA PHE A 53 1.65 1.98 7.59
C PHE A 53 0.91 3.24 7.11
N VAL A 54 1.64 4.23 6.56
CA VAL A 54 1.03 5.44 5.98
C VAL A 54 0.11 5.07 4.81
N LEU A 55 0.56 4.18 3.91
CA LEU A 55 -0.26 3.68 2.80
C LEU A 55 -1.57 3.06 3.30
N LEU A 56 -1.49 2.18 4.31
CA LEU A 56 -2.66 1.49 4.85
C LEU A 56 -3.62 2.46 5.55
N ALA A 57 -3.10 3.32 6.44
CA ALA A 57 -3.92 4.28 7.17
C ALA A 57 -4.61 5.26 6.21
N ALA A 58 -3.87 5.83 5.25
CA ALA A 58 -4.42 6.74 4.26
C ALA A 58 -5.44 6.04 3.34
N GLY A 59 -5.15 4.82 2.87
CA GLY A 59 -6.07 4.04 2.05
C GLY A 59 -7.38 3.69 2.75
N ILE A 60 -7.31 3.33 4.05
CA ILE A 60 -8.50 3.04 4.86
C ILE A 60 -9.35 4.30 5.04
N VAL A 61 -8.74 5.43 5.43
CA VAL A 61 -9.48 6.69 5.62
C VAL A 61 -10.09 7.15 4.29
N HIS A 62 -9.35 7.08 3.18
CA HIS A 62 -9.88 7.37 1.85
C HIS A 62 -11.12 6.51 1.54
N SER A 63 -11.04 5.20 1.75
CA SER A 63 -12.14 4.27 1.45
C SER A 63 -13.37 4.51 2.31
N ILE A 64 -13.17 4.78 3.61
CA ILE A 64 -14.26 5.13 4.53
C ILE A 64 -14.90 6.46 4.10
N SER A 65 -14.10 7.49 3.84
CA SER A 65 -14.62 8.79 3.38
C SER A 65 -15.45 8.66 2.11
N ALA A 66 -14.92 7.98 1.08
CA ALA A 66 -15.62 7.73 -0.18
C ALA A 66 -16.95 6.98 -0.02
N THR A 67 -17.04 6.12 0.99
CA THR A 67 -18.28 5.39 1.33
C THR A 67 -19.29 6.30 2.04
N ILE A 68 -18.83 7.14 2.98
CA ILE A 68 -19.70 7.99 3.83
C ILE A 68 -20.47 9.04 3.03
N TYR A 69 -19.83 9.76 2.10
CA TYR A 69 -20.54 10.78 1.32
C TYR A 69 -21.22 10.21 0.07
N ALA A 70 -21.25 8.87 -0.08
CA ALA A 70 -21.81 8.16 -1.22
C ALA A 70 -21.32 8.74 -2.55
N SER A 71 -20.03 8.55 -2.86
CA SER A 71 -19.37 9.16 -4.02
C SER A 71 -19.99 8.83 -5.39
N GLY A 72 -21.04 8.01 -5.44
CA GLY A 72 -21.74 7.61 -6.65
C GLY A 72 -20.95 6.63 -7.51
N ALA A 73 -19.79 6.18 -7.02
CA ALA A 73 -18.97 5.20 -7.71
C ALA A 73 -19.68 3.85 -7.78
N ARG A 74 -19.38 3.08 -8.81
CA ARG A 74 -19.91 1.72 -8.94
C ARG A 74 -19.41 0.83 -7.82
N THR A 75 -20.21 -0.16 -7.43
CA THR A 75 -19.87 -1.11 -6.36
C THR A 75 -18.54 -1.83 -6.61
N GLU A 76 -18.23 -2.16 -7.86
CA GLU A 76 -16.98 -2.83 -8.22
C GLU A 76 -15.75 -1.97 -7.89
N THR A 77 -15.86 -0.64 -8.05
CA THR A 77 -14.79 0.30 -7.72
C THR A 77 -14.46 0.26 -6.23
N TYR A 78 -15.48 0.21 -5.35
CA TYR A 78 -15.26 0.06 -3.90
C TYR A 78 -14.65 -1.29 -3.54
N VAL A 79 -15.13 -2.38 -4.16
CA VAL A 79 -14.60 -3.73 -3.92
C VAL A 79 -13.13 -3.82 -4.29
N MET A 80 -12.74 -3.29 -5.45
CA MET A 80 -11.33 -3.24 -5.87
C MET A 80 -10.46 -2.42 -4.91
N GLY A 81 -10.97 -1.28 -4.45
CA GLY A 81 -10.29 -0.43 -3.46
C GLY A 81 -10.01 -1.18 -2.15
N TRP A 82 -11.04 -1.78 -1.55
CA TRP A 82 -10.90 -2.57 -0.32
C TRP A 82 -10.01 -3.79 -0.50
N ALA A 83 -10.17 -4.53 -1.60
CA ALA A 83 -9.33 -5.69 -1.90
C ALA A 83 -7.85 -5.32 -2.04
N SER A 84 -7.53 -4.17 -2.66
CA SER A 84 -6.16 -3.68 -2.76
C SER A 84 -5.53 -3.42 -1.37
N ILE A 85 -6.29 -2.81 -0.45
CA ILE A 85 -5.85 -2.53 0.93
C ILE A 85 -5.57 -3.83 1.68
N VAL A 86 -6.47 -4.81 1.57
CA VAL A 86 -6.30 -6.13 2.19
C VAL A 86 -5.01 -6.80 1.68
N LEU A 87 -4.76 -6.76 0.37
CA LEU A 87 -3.55 -7.33 -0.21
C LEU A 87 -2.27 -6.60 0.25
N PHE A 88 -2.28 -5.28 0.35
CA PHE A 88 -1.15 -4.53 0.92
C PHE A 88 -0.93 -4.87 2.40
N ALA A 89 -2.00 -5.05 3.18
CA ALA A 89 -1.89 -5.45 4.58
C ALA A 89 -1.30 -6.87 4.71
N LEU A 90 -1.81 -7.83 3.94
CA LEU A 90 -1.29 -9.21 3.91
C LEU A 90 0.18 -9.26 3.45
N SER A 91 0.53 -8.45 2.45
CA SER A 91 1.92 -8.26 2.01
C SER A 91 2.81 -7.77 3.17
N GLY A 92 2.36 -6.82 3.98
CA GLY A 92 3.11 -6.40 5.17
C GLY A 92 3.20 -7.49 6.26
N ILE A 93 2.09 -8.19 6.52
CA ILE A 93 1.98 -9.23 7.55
C ILE A 93 2.92 -10.40 7.27
N CYS A 94 3.09 -10.82 6.02
CA CYS A 94 3.95 -11.94 5.69
C CYS A 94 5.44 -11.69 6.02
N MET A 95 5.83 -10.42 6.17
CA MET A 95 7.17 -10.00 6.58
C MET A 95 7.32 -9.78 8.09
N ALA A 96 6.24 -9.90 8.87
CA ALA A 96 6.31 -9.83 10.32
C ALA A 96 7.12 -11.01 10.88
N PRO A 97 7.98 -10.82 11.91
CA PRO A 97 8.86 -11.88 12.42
C PRO A 97 8.18 -13.23 12.70
N PRO A 98 7.02 -13.31 13.38
CA PRO A 98 6.39 -14.60 13.66
C PRO A 98 5.84 -15.31 12.41
N VAL A 99 5.44 -14.55 11.39
CA VAL A 99 4.89 -15.09 10.14
C VAL A 99 6.04 -15.48 9.21
N ARG A 100 7.02 -14.61 9.04
CA ARG A 100 8.21 -14.82 8.21
C ARG A 100 9.00 -16.06 8.63
N ALA A 101 9.07 -16.36 9.92
CA ALA A 101 9.73 -17.56 10.43
C ALA A 101 9.03 -18.88 10.04
N ARG A 102 7.73 -18.82 9.73
CA ARG A 102 6.89 -20.00 9.42
C ARG A 102 6.50 -20.10 7.94
N LEU A 103 6.60 -19.00 7.20
CA LEU A 103 6.19 -18.93 5.81
C LEU A 103 7.38 -19.19 4.87
N PRO A 104 7.42 -20.33 4.16
CA PRO A 104 8.43 -20.56 3.13
C PRO A 104 8.29 -19.48 2.04
N HIS A 105 9.41 -18.91 1.60
CA HIS A 105 9.46 -17.86 0.59
C HIS A 105 8.70 -16.55 0.95
N ALA A 106 8.66 -16.17 2.23
CA ALA A 106 7.98 -14.94 2.69
C ALA A 106 8.25 -13.67 1.86
N ALA A 107 9.49 -13.48 1.37
CA ALA A 107 9.84 -12.36 0.51
C ALA A 107 9.19 -12.44 -0.89
N GLY A 108 9.09 -13.63 -1.48
CA GLY A 108 8.38 -13.84 -2.74
C GLY A 108 6.88 -13.59 -2.58
N THR A 109 6.30 -14.09 -1.48
CA THR A 109 4.89 -13.86 -1.13
C THR A 109 4.59 -12.38 -0.90
N HIS A 110 5.49 -11.66 -0.22
CA HIS A 110 5.39 -10.21 -0.02
C HIS A 110 5.27 -9.46 -1.35
N VAL A 111 6.18 -9.75 -2.29
CA VAL A 111 6.22 -9.10 -3.61
C VAL A 111 4.99 -9.47 -4.44
N PHE A 112 4.59 -10.74 -4.44
CA PHE A 112 3.40 -11.21 -5.16
C PHE A 112 2.12 -10.53 -4.68
N LEU A 113 1.89 -10.51 -3.35
CA LEU A 113 0.72 -9.85 -2.76
C LEU A 113 0.72 -8.35 -3.01
N PHE A 114 1.89 -7.71 -2.94
CA PHE A 114 2.03 -6.30 -3.26
C PHE A 114 1.70 -6.01 -4.72
N ALA A 115 2.20 -6.81 -5.66
CA ALA A 115 1.93 -6.66 -7.08
C ALA A 115 0.44 -6.86 -7.42
N LEU A 116 -0.21 -7.87 -6.80
CA LEU A 116 -1.64 -8.08 -6.96
C LEU A 116 -2.45 -6.91 -6.38
N GLY A 117 -2.08 -6.42 -5.19
CA GLY A 117 -2.70 -5.23 -4.58
C GLY A 117 -2.54 -3.99 -5.46
N PHE A 118 -1.38 -3.80 -6.05
CA PHE A 118 -1.10 -2.72 -6.99
C PHE A 118 -1.96 -2.81 -8.27
N ALA A 119 -2.14 -4.02 -8.82
CA ALA A 119 -3.00 -4.23 -9.97
C ALA A 119 -4.46 -3.87 -9.66
N LEU A 120 -4.99 -4.27 -8.49
CA LEU A 120 -6.33 -3.90 -8.05
C LEU A 120 -6.45 -2.39 -7.77
N PHE A 121 -5.41 -1.75 -7.24
CA PHE A 121 -5.37 -0.30 -7.06
C PHE A 121 -5.46 0.45 -8.40
N ILE A 122 -4.74 -0.01 -9.43
CA ILE A 122 -4.86 0.55 -10.79
C ILE A 122 -6.28 0.33 -11.33
N GLY A 123 -6.82 -0.87 -11.19
CA GLY A 123 -8.19 -1.19 -11.60
C GLY A 123 -9.22 -0.26 -10.95
N HIS A 124 -9.11 -0.07 -9.63
CA HIS A 124 -9.92 0.89 -8.87
C HIS A 124 -9.79 2.32 -9.42
N ALA A 125 -8.58 2.81 -9.66
CA ALA A 125 -8.34 4.16 -10.15
C ALA A 125 -8.87 4.39 -11.58
N VAL A 126 -8.78 3.37 -12.44
CA VAL A 126 -9.31 3.41 -13.81
C VAL A 126 -10.84 3.38 -13.78
N MET A 127 -11.44 2.45 -13.03
CA MET A 127 -12.89 2.32 -12.92
C MET A 127 -13.55 3.49 -12.20
N GLY A 128 -12.84 4.18 -11.30
CA GLY A 128 -13.35 5.39 -10.65
C GLY A 128 -13.38 6.62 -11.58
N ARG A 129 -12.78 6.55 -12.77
CA ARG A 129 -12.80 7.62 -13.78
C ARG A 129 -13.73 7.34 -14.98
N LEU A 130 -14.17 6.09 -15.14
CA LEU A 130 -15.10 5.64 -16.18
C LEU A 130 -16.54 5.69 -15.65
#